data_AF-A0A2C5YBK4-F1
#
_entry.id   AF-A0A2C5YBK4-F1
#
_cell.length_a   1.000
_cell.length_b   1.000
_cell.length_c   1.000
_cell.angle_alpha   90.00
_cell.angle_beta   90.00
_cell.angle_gamma   90.00
#
_symmetry.space_group_name_H-M   'P 1'
#
loop_
_entity.id
_entity.type
_entity.pdbx_description
1 polymer ?
#
loop_
_entity_poly.entity_id
_entity_poly.type
_entity_poly.pdbx_seq_one_letter_code
_entity_poly.pdbx_strand_id
1 'polypeptide(L)' 'MYEELLAAPGEAPPCDAHGNVVPTPSPKPRPDALQRLSIIKPSRTHKAGTDERGAVRDFISVWVRC' A
#
# COMPACT_ATOMS: atom_id res chain seq x y z
N MET A 1 1.96 0.77 -11.37
CA MET A 1 2.49 0.22 -10.11
C MET A 1 1.95 1.12 -9.00
N TYR A 2 0.93 0.66 -8.28
CA TYR A 2 0.18 1.41 -7.27
C TYR A 2 0.79 1.20 -5.87
N GLU A 3 2.13 1.13 -5.79
CA GLU A 3 2.85 0.68 -4.58
C GLU A 3 3.25 1.85 -3.67
N GLU A 4 3.37 3.07 -4.20
CA GLU A 4 3.87 4.23 -3.45
C GLU A 4 2.89 4.73 -2.37
N LEU A 5 1.59 4.44 -2.50
CA LEU A 5 0.56 4.81 -1.52
C LEU A 5 0.41 3.82 -0.34
N LEU A 6 1.15 2.70 -0.35
CA LEU A 6 1.06 1.67 0.71
C LEU A 6 2.04 1.88 1.88
N ALA A 7 2.97 2.84 1.76
CA ALA A 7 3.93 3.13 2.81
C ALA A 7 3.31 3.97 3.95
N ALA A 8 2.50 4.98 3.60
CA ALA A 8 1.86 5.90 4.55
C ALA A 8 0.43 6.24 4.08
N PRO A 9 -0.53 5.31 4.21
CA PRO A 9 -1.90 5.58 3.80
C PRO A 9 -2.52 6.69 4.63
N GLY A 10 -3.34 7.53 4.00
CA GLY A 10 -3.94 8.71 4.64
C GLY A 10 -3.09 9.97 4.61
N GLU A 11 -1.84 9.88 4.14
CA GLU A 11 -0.97 11.02 3.85
C GLU A 11 -0.95 11.28 2.33
N ALA A 12 -0.94 12.55 1.94
CA ALA A 12 -0.78 12.90 0.54
C ALA A 12 0.67 12.59 0.12
N PRO A 13 0.90 11.89 -1.01
CA PRO A 13 2.26 11.64 -1.49
C PRO A 13 2.91 12.97 -1.88
N PRO A 14 4.21 13.16 -1.59
CA PRO A 14 4.93 14.32 -2.10
C PRO A 14 5.02 14.23 -3.62
N CYS A 15 4.69 15.33 -4.31
CA CYS A 15 4.82 15.44 -5.75
C CYS A 15 5.92 16.47 -6.10
N ASP A 16 6.64 16.22 -7.19
CA ASP A 16 7.57 17.18 -7.77
C ASP A 16 6.83 18.33 -8.49
N ALA A 17 7.58 19.32 -8.99
CA ALA A 17 7.02 20.46 -9.72
C ALA A 17 6.31 20.08 -11.04
N HIS A 18 6.47 18.84 -11.50
CA HIS A 18 5.84 18.29 -12.70
C HIS A 18 4.64 17.39 -12.37
N GLY A 19 4.31 17.23 -11.08
CA GLY A 19 3.19 16.41 -10.62
C GLY A 19 3.50 14.91 -10.53
N ASN A 20 4.77 14.51 -10.66
CA ASN A 20 5.16 13.11 -10.45
C ASN A 20 5.29 12.83 -8.95
N VAL A 21 4.86 11.64 -8.54
CA VAL A 21 5.05 11.18 -7.16
C VAL A 21 6.52 10.95 -6.91
N VAL A 22 7.02 11.50 -5.79
CA VAL A 22 8.39 11.29 -5.34
C VAL A 22 8.40 10.08 -4.39
N PRO A 23 9.09 8.97 -4.74
CA PRO A 23 9.16 7.81 -3.87
C PRO A 23 9.80 8.19 -2.55
N THR A 24 9.00 8.12 -1.48
CA THR A 24 9.49 8.41 -0.13
C THR A 24 9.89 7.08 0.51
N PRO A 25 11.10 6.95 1.07
CA PRO A 25 11.44 5.76 1.86
C PRO A 25 10.43 5.61 3.00
N SER A 26 10.07 4.36 3.32
CA SER A 26 9.07 4.07 4.37
C SER A 26 9.40 4.88 5.62
N PRO A 27 8.50 5.79 6.06
CA PRO A 27 8.79 6.69 7.16
C PRO A 27 9.07 5.87 8.42
N LYS A 28 9.98 6.36 9.26
CA LYS A 28 10.18 5.80 10.61
C LYS A 28 8.83 5.80 11.35
N PRO A 29 8.55 4.82 12.23
CA PRO A 29 7.33 4.82 13.03
C PRO A 29 7.17 6.17 13.75
N ARG A 30 6.02 6.82 13.58
CA ARG A 30 5.66 8.05 14.27
C ARG A 30 4.46 7.80 15.19
N PRO A 31 4.35 8.50 16.34
CA PRO A 31 3.24 8.30 17.27
C PRO A 31 1.86 8.62 16.68
N ASP A 32 1.80 9.52 15.70
CA ASP A 32 0.57 10.02 15.06
C ASP A 32 0.24 9.33 13.73
N ALA A 33 1.11 8.44 13.25
CA ALA A 33 0.91 7.71 12.01
C ALA A 33 -0.06 6.53 12.19
N LEU A 34 -0.77 6.18 11.12
CA LEU A 34 -1.53 4.93 11.07
C LEU A 34 -0.59 3.74 11.26
N GLN A 35 -0.93 2.86 12.20
CA GLN A 35 -0.18 1.64 12.46
C GLN A 35 -0.78 0.49 11.66
N ARG A 36 0.05 -0.22 10.89
CA ARG A 36 -0.39 -1.39 10.12
C ARG A 36 -0.58 -2.56 11.06
N LEU A 37 -1.82 -3.03 11.21
CA LEU A 37 -2.16 -4.18 12.04
C LEU A 37 -1.95 -5.50 11.29
N SER A 38 -2.27 -5.52 9.99
CA SER A 38 -2.20 -6.75 9.20
C SER A 38 -2.05 -6.47 7.71
N ILE A 39 -1.40 -7.42 7.02
CA ILE A 39 -1.42 -7.53 5.57
C ILE A 39 -1.95 -8.92 5.22
N ILE A 40 -3.06 -8.96 4.50
CA ILE A 40 -3.80 -10.19 4.20
C ILE A 40 -3.76 -10.40 2.69
N LYS A 41 -3.32 -11.59 2.28
CA LYS A 41 -3.46 -12.06 0.91
C LYS A 41 -4.77 -12.86 0.82
N PRO A 42 -5.82 -12.35 0.16
CA PRO A 42 -7.08 -13.04 0.09
C PRO A 42 -6.96 -14.35 -0.69
N SER A 43 -7.83 -15.30 -0.37
CA SER A 43 -7.98 -16.53 -1.14
C SER A 43 -8.44 -16.20 -2.56
N ARG A 44 -7.98 -16.99 -3.53
CA ARG A 44 -8.37 -16.84 -4.93
C ARG A 44 -9.86 -17.14 -5.09
N THR A 45 -10.64 -16.15 -5.53
CA THR A 45 -12.08 -16.31 -5.81
C THR A 45 -12.42 -16.32 -7.30
N HIS A 46 -11.57 -15.72 -8.16
CA HIS A 46 -11.80 -15.63 -9.60
C HIS A 46 -10.49 -15.76 -10.42
N LYS A 47 -10.59 -16.00 -11.73
CA LYS A 47 -9.43 -16.03 -12.65
C LYS A 47 -8.90 -14.63 -12.98
N ALA A 48 -9.79 -13.64 -13.05
CA ALA A 48 -9.38 -12.24 -13.09
C ALA A 48 -8.79 -11.86 -11.73
N GLY A 49 -7.59 -11.27 -11.70
CA GLY A 49 -6.86 -10.91 -10.46
C GLY A 49 -5.60 -11.73 -10.18
N THR A 50 -5.22 -12.65 -11.08
CA THR A 50 -3.96 -13.40 -10.98
C THR A 50 -2.95 -12.97 -12.03
N ASP A 51 -1.66 -13.07 -11.71
CA ASP A 51 -0.60 -12.98 -12.71
C ASP A 51 -0.58 -14.21 -13.65
N GLU A 52 0.34 -14.19 -14.62
CA GLU A 52 0.57 -15.28 -15.58
C GLU A 52 0.94 -16.61 -14.89
N ARG A 53 1.41 -16.58 -13.64
CA ARG A 53 1.77 -17.74 -12.83
C ARG A 53 0.63 -18.19 -11.91
N GLY A 54 -0.54 -17.54 -11.96
CA GLY A 54 -1.71 -17.86 -11.17
C GLY A 54 -1.68 -17.33 -9.73
N ALA A 55 -0.72 -16.48 -9.37
CA ALA A 55 -0.65 -15.88 -8.05
C ALA A 55 -1.60 -14.68 -7.94
N VAL A 56 -2.40 -14.64 -6.86
CA VAL A 56 -3.27 -13.49 -6.55
C VAL A 56 -2.37 -12.28 -6.33
N ARG A 57 -2.61 -11.17 -7.06
CA ARG A 57 -1.80 -9.95 -6.93
C ARG A 57 -2.36 -8.96 -5.90
N ASP A 58 -3.59 -9.19 -5.47
CA ASP A 58 -4.29 -8.32 -4.53
C ASP A 58 -3.79 -8.55 -3.10
N PHE A 59 -3.73 -7.46 -2.34
CA PHE A 59 -3.41 -7.45 -0.92
C PHE A 59 -4.34 -6.48 -0.20
N ILE A 60 -4.77 -6.85 1.00
CA ILE A 60 -5.56 -6.01 1.89
C ILE A 60 -4.64 -5.59 3.04
N SER A 61 -4.44 -4.29 3.24
CA SER A 61 -3.72 -3.76 4.39
C SER A 61 -4.71 -3.15 5.38
N VAL A 62 -4.66 -3.58 6.64
CA VAL A 62 -5.51 -3.07 7.73
C VAL A 62 -4.67 -2.15 8.61
N TRP A 63 -5.22 -0.99 8.93
CA TRP A 63 -4.55 0.07 9.66
C TRP A 63 -5.43 0.60 10.79
N VAL A 64 -4.81 1.07 11.87
CA VAL A 64 -5.50 1.64 13.04
C VAL A 64 -4.87 2.97 13.45
N ARG A 65 -5.70 3.84 14.03
CA ARG A 65 -5.24 5.01 14.80
C ARG A 65 -5.14 4.59 16.25
N CYS A 66 -3.96 4.71 16.84
CA CYS A 66 -3.73 4.50 18.27
C CYS A 66 -3.93 5.79 19.05
#